data_AF-A0AAN8X0D0-F1
#
_entry.id   AF-A0AAN8X0D0-F1
#
_cell.length_a   1.000
_cell.length_b   1.000
_cell.length_c   1.000
_cell.angle_alpha   90.00
_cell.angle_beta   90.00
_cell.angle_gamma   90.00
#
_symmetry.space_group_name_H-M   'P 1'
#
loop_
_entity.id
_entity.type
_entity.pdbx_description
1 polymer ?
#
loop_
_entity_poly.entity_id
_entity_poly.type
_entity_poly.pdbx_seq_one_letter_code
_entity_poly.pdbx_strand_id
1 'polypeptide(L)'
;MLIQEDLPLSGSYRPIYLLSTTEIACKKLAFQRLYWFLEIHDLLPLSQAGFQKNCSTIDQLVRQEHTIQGALKESSPGLSFVYQIYF
;
A
#
# COMPACT_ATOMS: atom_id res chain seq x y z
N MET A 1 -22.66 -31.34 0.07
CA MET A 1 -23.68 -30.77 0.96
C MET A 1 -23.57 -29.25 0.81
N LEU A 2 -24.60 -28.62 0.24
CA LEU A 2 -24.68 -27.17 0.03
C LEU A 2 -24.81 -26.44 1.36
N ILE A 3 -24.10 -25.32 1.54
CA ILE A 3 -24.62 -24.12 2.20
C ILE A 3 -24.14 -22.91 1.40
N GLN A 4 -25.10 -22.03 1.13
CA GLN A 4 -25.05 -20.82 0.33
C GLN A 4 -25.11 -19.60 1.26
N GLU A 5 -24.37 -18.54 0.88
CA GLU A 5 -24.33 -17.13 1.34
C GLU A 5 -24.12 -16.80 2.83
N ASP A 6 -23.05 -16.03 3.14
CA ASP A 6 -23.08 -14.95 4.13
C ASP A 6 -21.99 -13.91 3.84
N LEU A 7 -22.42 -12.65 3.70
CA LEU A 7 -21.63 -11.43 3.49
C LEU A 7 -20.63 -11.23 4.65
N PRO A 8 -19.32 -10.97 4.45
CA PRO A 8 -18.45 -10.65 5.57
C PRO A 8 -18.69 -9.20 6.04
N LEU A 9 -19.66 -9.03 6.95
CA LEU A 9 -19.64 -7.93 7.93
C LEU A 9 -18.31 -7.96 8.68
N SER A 10 -17.74 -6.78 8.95
CA SER A 10 -16.46 -6.44 9.60
C SER A 10 -15.99 -7.28 10.81
N GLY A 11 -15.79 -8.59 10.62
CA GLY A 11 -15.38 -9.56 11.63
C GLY A 11 -14.73 -10.81 11.04
N SER A 12 -14.27 -10.76 9.78
CA SER A 12 -13.60 -11.89 9.13
C SER A 12 -12.21 -12.13 9.74
N TYR A 13 -11.98 -13.34 10.26
CA TYR A 13 -10.67 -13.77 10.72
C TYR A 13 -9.68 -13.75 9.54
N ARG A 14 -8.59 -13.00 9.68
CA ARG A 14 -7.45 -13.03 8.76
C ARG A 14 -6.37 -13.96 9.34
N PRO A 15 -6.25 -15.21 8.87
CA PRO A 15 -5.20 -16.10 9.34
C PRO A 15 -3.82 -15.51 9.06
N ILE A 16 -2.92 -15.63 10.05
CA ILE A 16 -1.51 -15.25 9.93
C ILE A 16 -0.69 -16.52 10.12
N TYR A 17 0.28 -16.75 9.24
CA TYR A 17 1.21 -17.86 9.36
C TYR A 17 2.29 -17.53 10.38
N LEU A 18 2.44 -18.39 11.39
CA LEU A 18 3.57 -18.33 12.30
C LEU A 18 4.78 -18.97 11.61
N LEU A 19 5.72 -18.14 11.19
CA LEU A 19 6.99 -18.57 10.63
C LEU A 19 7.95 -18.98 11.75
N SER A 20 8.75 -20.02 11.50
CA SER A 20 9.89 -20.37 12.34
C SER A 20 10.92 -19.21 12.37
N THR A 21 11.78 -19.21 13.39
CA THR A 21 12.79 -18.16 13.57
C THR A 21 13.77 -18.09 12.40
N THR A 22 14.12 -19.23 11.80
CA THR A 22 14.99 -19.34 10.63
C THR A 22 14.32 -18.76 9.37
N GLU A 23 13.03 -19.02 9.17
CA GLU A 23 12.26 -18.45 8.05
C GLU A 23 12.11 -16.93 8.17
N ILE A 24 11.88 -16.41 9.38
CA ILE A 24 11.84 -14.95 9.61
C ILE A 24 13.20 -14.33 9.29
N ALA A 25 14.30 -14.97 9.68
CA ALA A 25 15.64 -14.49 9.38
C ALA A 25 15.91 -14.49 7.86
N CYS A 26 15.54 -15.57 7.16
CA CYS A 26 15.66 -15.65 5.71
C CYS A 26 14.81 -14.58 5.01
N LYS A 27 13.55 -14.38 5.44
CA LYS A 27 12.66 -13.34 4.92
C LYS A 27 13.24 -11.94 5.09
N LYS A 28 13.80 -11.64 6.28
CA LYS A 28 14.46 -10.35 6.54
C LYS A 28 15.66 -10.12 5.64
N LEU A 29 16.49 -11.15 5.44
CA LEU A 29 17.66 -11.06 4.57
C LEU A 29 17.26 -10.83 3.11
N ALA A 30 16.31 -11.61 2.60
CA ALA A 30 15.80 -11.46 1.24
C ALA A 30 15.16 -10.07 1.03
N PHE A 31 14.31 -9.63 1.96
CA PHE A 31 13.68 -8.32 1.91
C PHE A 31 14.71 -7.18 1.89
N GLN A 32 15.74 -7.24 2.76
CA GLN A 32 16.76 -6.19 2.81
C GLN A 32 17.55 -6.10 1.51
N ARG A 33 17.90 -7.23 0.89
CA ARG A 33 18.65 -7.26 -0.37
C ARG A 33 17.81 -6.77 -1.55
N LEU A 34 16.55 -7.22 -1.61
CA LEU A 34 15.62 -6.78 -2.65
C LEU A 34 15.32 -5.28 -2.52
N TYR A 35 15.06 -4.80 -1.31
CA TYR A 35 14.79 -3.39 -1.06
C TYR A 35 15.97 -2.51 -1.48
N TRP A 36 17.20 -2.89 -1.09
CA TRP A 36 18.41 -2.16 -1.49
C TRP A 36 18.57 -2.10 -3.01
N PHE A 37 18.30 -3.20 -3.71
CA PHE A 37 18.34 -3.24 -5.17
C PHE A 37 17.30 -2.31 -5.79
N LEU A 38 16.05 -2.36 -5.32
CA LEU A 38 14.97 -1.50 -5.81
C LEU A 38 15.25 0.00 -5.56
N GLU A 39 15.87 0.32 -4.42
CA GLU A 39 16.26 1.69 -4.03
C GLU A 39 17.36 2.24 -4.94
N ILE A 40 18.38 1.44 -5.30
CA ILE A 40 19.45 1.87 -6.22
C ILE A 40 18.95 2.06 -7.64
N HIS A 41 17.98 1.26 -8.07
CA HIS A 41 17.44 1.32 -9.42
C HIS A 41 16.24 2.27 -9.56
N ASP A 42 15.88 3.01 -8.49
CA ASP A 42 14.73 3.93 -8.45
C ASP A 42 13.42 3.29 -8.96
N LEU A 43 13.23 2.01 -8.65
CA LEU A 43 12.07 1.23 -9.08
C LEU A 43 10.90 1.32 -8.09
N LEU A 44 11.10 2.01 -6.96
CA LEU A 44 10.07 2.23 -5.95
C LEU A 44 9.22 3.43 -6.36
N PRO A 45 7.90 3.26 -6.57
CA PRO A 45 7.05 4.35 -7.00
C PRO A 45 6.94 5.42 -5.90
N LEU A 46 7.26 6.66 -6.24
CA LEU A 46 7.08 7.83 -5.36
C LEU A 46 5.61 8.04 -4.95
N SER A 47 4.67 7.39 -5.63
CA SER A 47 3.24 7.49 -5.32
C SER A 47 2.82 6.65 -4.11
N GLN A 48 3.60 5.62 -3.77
CA GLN A 48 3.23 4.63 -2.77
C GLN A 48 3.90 4.91 -1.43
N ALA A 49 3.17 5.46 -0.47
CA ALA A 49 3.70 5.67 0.89
C ALA A 49 3.81 4.36 1.72
N GLY A 50 3.12 3.29 1.31
CA GLY A 50 3.08 2.02 2.06
C GLY A 50 4.37 1.21 1.93
N PHE A 51 4.95 0.81 3.08
CA PHE A 51 6.14 -0.04 3.19
C PHE A 51 7.44 0.56 2.62
N GLN A 52 7.47 1.87 2.37
CA GLN A 52 8.68 2.60 2.00
C GLN A 52 9.37 3.21 3.23
N LYS A 53 10.69 3.28 3.19
CA LYS A 53 11.47 3.97 4.23
C LYS A 53 11.15 5.46 4.20
N ASN A 54 11.06 6.07 5.38
CA ASN A 54 10.86 7.51 5.55
C ASN A 54 9.55 8.07 4.93
N CYS A 55 8.58 7.21 4.61
CA CYS A 55 7.24 7.62 4.22
C CYS A 55 6.26 7.23 5.32
N SER A 56 5.52 8.19 5.83
CA SER A 56 4.41 7.99 6.75
C SER A 56 3.08 8.01 5.99
N THR A 57 2.05 7.40 6.58
CA THR A 57 0.67 7.56 6.11
C THR A 57 0.25 9.05 6.08
N ILE A 58 0.87 9.89 6.92
CA ILE A 58 0.65 11.34 6.94
C ILE A 58 1.07 11.99 5.61
N ASP A 59 2.21 11.57 5.04
CA ASP A 59 2.70 12.12 3.78
C ASP A 59 1.72 11.84 2.63
N GLN A 60 1.10 10.65 2.65
CA GLN A 60 0.07 10.31 1.67
C GLN A 60 -1.21 11.12 1.89
N LEU A 61 -1.59 11.40 3.13
CA LEU A 61 -2.75 12.25 3.43
C LEU A 61 -2.54 13.67 2.93
N VAL A 62 -1.36 14.25 3.16
CA VAL A 62 -0.99 15.58 2.66
C VAL A 62 -1.00 15.60 1.13
N ARG A 63 -0.47 14.55 0.49
CA ARG A 63 -0.51 14.42 -0.98
C ARG A 63 -1.95 14.32 -1.51
N GLN A 64 -2.81 13.58 -0.83
CA GLN A 64 -4.24 13.50 -1.17
C GLN A 64 -4.94 14.84 -0.99
N GLU A 65 -4.71 15.55 0.12
CA GLU A 65 -5.26 16.88 0.37
C GLU A 65 -4.86 17.85 -0.74
N HIS A 66 -3.57 17.92 -1.07
CA HIS A 66 -3.06 18.77 -2.15
C HIS A 66 -3.67 18.42 -3.50
N THR A 67 -3.85 17.12 -3.79
CA THR A 67 -4.50 16.64 -5.02
C THR A 67 -5.95 17.11 -5.09
N ILE A 68 -6.70 17.00 -3.98
CA ILE A 68 -8.09 17.45 -3.90
C ILE A 68 -8.19 18.96 -4.07
N GLN A 69 -7.34 19.73 -3.39
CA GLN A 69 -7.32 21.20 -3.51
C GLN A 69 -7.00 21.65 -4.95
N GLY A 70 -6.04 20.99 -5.61
CA GLY A 70 -5.74 21.23 -7.02
C GLY A 70 -6.93 20.90 -7.93
N ALA A 71 -7.56 19.75 -7.72
CA ALA A 71 -8.70 19.28 -8.51
C ALA A 71 -10.01 20.04 -8.24
N LEU A 72 -10.12 20.76 -7.12
CA LEU A 72 -11.22 21.69 -6.88
C LEU A 72 -10.99 23.04 -7.58
N LYS A 73 -9.73 23.42 -7.79
CA LYS A 73 -9.33 24.65 -8.46
C LYS A 73 -9.44 24.54 -9.98
N GLU A 74 -9.14 23.37 -10.55
CA GLU A 74 -9.44 23.03 -11.94
C GLU A 74 -10.80 22.32 -12.01
N SER A 75 -11.76 22.85 -12.77
CA SER A 75 -13.19 22.43 -12.82
C SER A 75 -13.49 20.96 -13.21
N SER A 76 -12.50 20.05 -13.24
CA SER A 76 -12.64 18.63 -13.60
C SER A 76 -12.17 17.68 -12.47
N PRO A 77 -12.95 17.52 -11.39
CA PRO A 77 -12.52 16.85 -10.15
C PRO A 77 -12.48 15.31 -10.21
N GLY A 78 -13.19 14.69 -11.16
CA GLY A 78 -13.50 13.25 -11.10
C GLY A 78 -12.40 12.30 -11.59
N LEU A 79 -11.58 12.68 -12.57
CA LEU A 79 -10.61 11.77 -13.18
C LEU A 79 -9.35 11.61 -12.31
N SER A 80 -8.80 12.71 -11.79
CA SER A 80 -7.49 12.68 -11.09
C SER A 80 -7.49 11.84 -9.81
N PHE A 81 -8.62 11.74 -9.11
CA PHE A 81 -8.73 10.99 -7.86
C PHE A 81 -8.71 9.47 -8.09
N VAL A 82 -9.32 9.01 -9.19
CA VAL A 82 -9.37 7.59 -9.53
C VAL A 82 -7.99 7.09 -9.95
N TYR A 83 -7.25 7.80 -10.81
CA TYR A 83 -5.93 7.33 -11.26
C TYR A 83 -4.90 7.17 -10.12
N GLN A 84 -5.00 7.96 -9.04
CA GLN A 84 -4.07 7.92 -7.89
C GLN A 84 -4.39 6.80 -6.87
N ILE A 85 -5.57 6.18 -6.94
CA ILE A 85 -5.93 5.03 -6.10
C ILE A 85 -5.51 3.71 -6.77
N TYR A 86 -5.39 3.70 -8.10
CA TYR A 86 -5.07 2.52 -8.89
C TYR A 86 -3.58 2.41 -9.31
N PHE A 87 -2.76 3.44 -9.09
CA PHE A 87 -1.30 3.50 -9.34
C PHE A 87 -0.56 4.19 -8.16
#